data_AF-L1MM41-F1
#
_entry.id   AF-L1MM41-F1
#
_cell.length_a   1.000
_cell.length_b   1.000
_cell.length_c   1.000
_cell.angle_alpha   90.00
_cell.angle_beta   90.00
_cell.angle_gamma   90.00
#
_symmetry.space_group_name_H-M   'P 1'
#
loop_
_entity.id
_entity.type
_entity.pdbx_description
1 polymer ?
#
loop_
_entity_poly.entity_id
_entity_poly.type
_entity_poly.pdbx_seq_one_letter_code
_entity_poly.pdbx_strand_id
1 'polypeptide(L)'
;MNSPNSTRSTVTFGIQDVLRLIAFVGTAAGLIMTKIQIRATDFHVDMIIYRAGAQAFLENRPLYFQAFSAGDLGLPFIYPPFGALILGPLAKPEWITDEDAAAFVVMLSSLGVLLCLYLVASALLNRDASALKEAATNAASISMNSDRLVPFTVAAVLWPLALLSEPVWLNSQFAQINVVVMTLVVLDLMPRQRRIPQGWLIGVAAAIKLTPLVMLLYFVVRKEWRGIASAGVSAVVMTAIGAAFSWSRTQEFYTRVLFQMGSGGDFGVNSSYTSNSSIHAFLERWWSSKDRMLAHQHTISLWWLALSLITIAIVFFLMRALVRRGYNVESVMLNSALMLLVSPVSWSHHWVWIPLWIAVLLWHWRTATTVHGRRAFAVTSLGLSAMVLFEPPKWWFGDGVNVWELEVWKKIVVNDYTISTYLLFVFVFVALRFRQAHTHDAHPH
;
A
#
# COMPACT_ATOMS: atom_id res chain seq x y z
N MET A 1 25.72 -65.86 19.14
CA MET A 1 24.43 -65.26 18.75
C MET A 1 24.66 -63.77 18.54
N ASN A 2 24.43 -63.30 17.32
CA ASN A 2 24.71 -61.93 16.89
C ASN A 2 23.75 -60.92 17.54
N SER A 3 24.31 -59.84 18.08
CA SER A 3 23.57 -58.63 18.44
C SER A 3 23.21 -57.84 17.17
N PRO A 4 21.96 -57.40 16.97
CA PRO A 4 21.63 -56.50 15.88
C PRO A 4 22.09 -55.08 16.22
N ASN A 5 23.08 -54.59 15.49
CA ASN A 5 23.47 -53.18 15.47
C ASN A 5 22.26 -52.33 15.05
N SER A 6 21.56 -51.72 16.01
CA SER A 6 20.58 -50.68 15.73
C SER A 6 21.33 -49.39 15.35
N THR A 7 21.53 -49.18 14.05
CA THR A 7 21.97 -47.90 13.51
C THR A 7 20.87 -46.87 13.74
N ARG A 8 20.93 -46.13 14.85
CA ARG A 8 20.14 -44.91 15.02
C ARG A 8 20.57 -43.94 13.93
N SER A 9 19.78 -43.81 12.87
CA SER A 9 19.95 -42.76 11.87
C SER A 9 19.72 -41.41 12.55
N THR A 10 20.79 -40.70 12.90
CA THR A 10 20.69 -39.31 13.36
C THR A 10 20.27 -38.46 12.18
N VAL A 11 19.00 -38.04 12.16
CA VAL A 11 18.51 -37.06 11.19
C VAL A 11 19.22 -35.73 11.47
N THR A 12 20.09 -35.31 10.55
CA THR A 12 20.77 -34.01 10.61
C THR A 12 19.95 -32.97 9.84
N PHE A 13 19.53 -31.90 10.52
CA PHE A 13 18.80 -30.79 9.89
C PHE A 13 19.78 -29.78 9.30
N GLY A 14 19.66 -29.49 8.00
CA GLY A 14 20.38 -28.40 7.35
C GLY A 14 19.67 -27.05 7.52
N ILE A 15 20.39 -25.94 7.27
CA ILE A 15 19.81 -24.58 7.25
C ILE A 15 18.61 -24.50 6.29
N GLN A 16 18.67 -25.19 5.16
CA GLN A 16 17.56 -25.21 4.21
C GLN A 16 16.30 -25.89 4.76
N ASP A 17 16.45 -26.93 5.58
CA ASP A 17 15.32 -27.62 6.20
C ASP A 17 14.67 -26.75 7.28
N VAL A 18 15.48 -26.02 8.05
CA VAL A 18 14.98 -25.01 9.00
C VAL A 18 14.24 -23.89 8.27
N LEU A 19 14.78 -23.35 7.17
CA LEU A 19 14.12 -22.30 6.39
C LEU A 19 12.80 -22.78 5.76
N ARG A 20 12.76 -24.03 5.27
CA ARG A 20 11.54 -24.66 4.76
C ARG A 20 10.50 -24.83 5.85
N LEU A 21 10.90 -25.29 7.05
CA LEU A 21 10.00 -25.44 8.18
C LEU A 21 9.41 -24.09 8.61
N ILE A 22 10.24 -23.05 8.72
CA ILE A 22 9.78 -21.69 9.05
C ILE A 22 8.83 -21.16 7.97
N ALA A 23 9.19 -21.33 6.69
CA ALA A 23 8.34 -20.91 5.58
C ALA A 23 7.00 -21.65 5.59
N PHE A 24 7.01 -22.96 5.90
CA PHE A 24 5.80 -23.77 6.02
C PHE A 24 4.90 -23.27 7.15
N VAL A 25 5.46 -23.05 8.35
CA VAL A 25 4.71 -22.52 9.51
C VAL A 25 4.15 -21.13 9.21
N GLY A 26 4.95 -20.23 8.63
CA GLY A 26 4.51 -18.89 8.25
C GLY A 26 3.39 -18.92 7.19
N THR A 27 3.52 -19.79 6.19
CA THR A 27 2.49 -19.98 5.16
C THR A 27 1.20 -20.52 5.77
N ALA A 28 1.29 -21.53 6.64
CA ALA A 28 0.13 -22.08 7.34
C ALA A 28 -0.56 -21.01 8.20
N ALA A 29 0.20 -20.22 8.96
CA ALA A 29 -0.33 -19.11 9.75
C ALA A 29 -1.02 -18.05 8.87
N GLY A 30 -0.43 -17.68 7.74
CA GLY A 30 -1.03 -16.72 6.80
C GLY A 30 -2.32 -17.24 6.16
N LEU A 31 -2.39 -18.53 5.81
CA LEU A 31 -3.61 -19.16 5.30
C LEU A 31 -4.72 -19.22 6.36
N ILE A 32 -4.37 -19.57 7.61
CA ILE A 32 -5.30 -19.53 8.75
C ILE A 32 -5.83 -18.11 8.94
N MET A 33 -4.94 -17.12 8.93
CA MET A 33 -5.29 -15.73 9.08
C MET A 33 -6.18 -15.21 7.95
N THR A 34 -5.92 -15.65 6.72
CA THR A 34 -6.79 -15.35 5.56
C THR A 34 -8.20 -15.93 5.77
N LYS A 35 -8.29 -17.18 6.25
CA LYS A 35 -9.58 -17.79 6.58
C LYS A 35 -10.30 -17.04 7.70
N ILE A 36 -9.58 -16.55 8.71
CA ILE A 36 -10.14 -15.71 9.78
C ILE A 36 -10.71 -14.43 9.18
N GLN A 37 -9.97 -13.72 8.31
CA GLN A 37 -10.45 -12.50 7.68
C GLN A 37 -11.70 -12.72 6.83
N ILE A 38 -11.74 -13.78 6.02
CA ILE A 38 -12.90 -14.13 5.19
C ILE A 38 -14.14 -14.37 6.06
N ARG A 39 -13.97 -14.90 7.28
CA ARG A 39 -15.06 -15.23 8.20
C ARG A 39 -15.31 -14.14 9.25
N ALA A 40 -14.57 -13.03 9.22
CA ALA A 40 -14.65 -12.00 10.25
C ALA A 40 -15.92 -11.16 10.15
N THR A 41 -16.51 -11.05 8.96
CA THR A 41 -17.77 -10.36 8.70
C THR A 41 -18.46 -11.03 7.51
N ASP A 42 -19.78 -11.03 7.50
CA ASP A 42 -20.62 -11.35 6.34
C ASP A 42 -21.02 -10.08 5.58
N PHE A 43 -20.92 -8.92 6.24
CA PHE A 43 -21.30 -7.62 5.71
C PHE A 43 -20.08 -6.81 5.22
N HIS A 44 -19.70 -7.01 3.96
CA HIS A 44 -18.57 -6.33 3.33
C HIS A 44 -19.03 -5.10 2.55
N VAL A 45 -19.13 -3.96 3.25
CA VAL A 45 -19.75 -2.73 2.74
C VAL A 45 -19.25 -2.33 1.34
N ASP A 46 -17.94 -2.27 1.10
CA ASP A 46 -17.42 -1.81 -0.19
C ASP A 46 -17.65 -2.83 -1.30
N MET A 47 -17.64 -4.14 -1.01
CA MET A 47 -17.96 -5.15 -2.02
C MET A 47 -19.41 -5.06 -2.50
N ILE A 48 -20.36 -4.81 -1.59
CA ILE A 48 -21.77 -4.59 -1.94
C ILE A 48 -21.88 -3.41 -2.91
N ILE A 49 -21.22 -2.29 -2.62
CA ILE A 49 -21.19 -1.10 -3.49
C ILE A 49 -20.49 -1.39 -4.82
N TYR A 50 -19.41 -2.19 -4.81
CA TYR A 50 -18.67 -2.59 -6.01
C TYR A 50 -19.50 -3.44 -6.95
N ARG A 51 -20.22 -4.43 -6.41
CA ARG A 51 -21.11 -5.28 -7.19
C ARG A 51 -22.30 -4.51 -7.72
N ALA A 52 -22.94 -3.69 -6.89
CA ALA A 52 -24.06 -2.87 -7.31
C ALA A 52 -23.66 -1.85 -8.40
N GLY A 53 -22.50 -1.21 -8.25
CA GLY A 53 -21.93 -0.31 -9.26
C GLY A 53 -21.57 -1.03 -10.55
N ALA A 54 -20.96 -2.21 -10.48
CA ALA A 54 -20.63 -3.03 -11.64
C ALA A 54 -21.89 -3.53 -12.37
N GLN A 55 -22.93 -3.96 -11.64
CA GLN A 55 -24.24 -4.30 -12.22
C GLN A 55 -24.86 -3.10 -12.93
N ALA A 56 -24.91 -1.94 -12.27
CA ALA A 56 -25.43 -0.72 -12.89
C ALA A 56 -24.64 -0.35 -14.16
N PHE A 57 -23.31 -0.55 -14.15
CA PHE A 57 -22.46 -0.38 -15.32
C PHE A 57 -22.82 -1.31 -16.48
N LEU A 58 -22.97 -2.61 -16.21
CA LEU A 58 -23.30 -3.62 -17.22
C LEU A 58 -24.73 -3.50 -17.76
N GLU A 59 -25.68 -3.09 -16.93
CA GLU A 59 -27.11 -2.97 -17.27
C GLU A 59 -27.47 -1.60 -17.86
N ASN A 60 -26.48 -0.74 -18.07
CA ASN A 60 -26.66 0.62 -18.53
C ASN A 60 -27.61 1.48 -17.65
N ARG A 61 -27.68 1.23 -16.32
CA ARG A 61 -28.36 2.09 -15.32
C ARG A 61 -27.44 3.16 -14.73
N PRO A 62 -27.88 4.34 -14.27
CA PRO A 62 -26.97 5.38 -13.76
C PRO A 62 -25.90 4.83 -12.79
N LEU A 63 -24.64 5.26 -12.93
CA LEU A 63 -23.53 4.78 -12.10
C LEU A 63 -23.14 5.79 -11.02
N TYR A 64 -23.11 7.06 -11.40
CA TYR A 64 -22.70 8.17 -10.57
C TYR A 64 -23.92 9.01 -10.14
N PHE A 65 -23.72 9.91 -9.19
CA PHE A 65 -24.78 10.78 -8.63
C PHE A 65 -25.99 10.04 -8.05
N GLN A 66 -25.76 8.82 -7.57
CA GLN A 66 -26.73 8.04 -6.81
C GLN A 66 -26.01 7.29 -5.68
N ALA A 67 -26.77 6.96 -4.65
CA ALA A 67 -26.31 6.07 -3.59
C ALA A 67 -26.68 4.62 -3.93
N PHE A 68 -25.74 3.71 -3.69
CA PHE A 68 -26.02 2.28 -3.64
C PHE A 68 -26.21 1.88 -2.18
N SER A 69 -27.25 1.09 -1.90
CA SER A 69 -27.58 0.64 -0.56
C SER A 69 -26.73 -0.56 -0.17
N ALA A 70 -26.02 -0.43 0.94
CA ALA A 70 -25.42 -1.52 1.70
C ALA A 70 -26.04 -1.48 3.10
N GLY A 71 -27.06 -2.31 3.36
CA GLY A 71 -27.87 -2.20 4.58
C GLY A 71 -28.48 -0.80 4.70
N ASP A 72 -28.29 -0.17 5.86
CA ASP A 72 -28.76 1.20 6.14
C ASP A 72 -27.83 2.30 5.59
N LEU A 73 -26.69 1.93 5.00
CA LEU A 73 -25.72 2.88 4.45
C LEU A 73 -25.95 3.08 2.95
N GLY A 74 -26.04 4.34 2.52
CA GLY A 74 -26.02 4.73 1.11
C GLY A 74 -24.66 5.29 0.73
N LEU A 75 -23.91 4.62 -0.14
CA LEU A 75 -22.59 5.07 -0.58
C LEU A 75 -22.51 5.24 -2.10
N PRO A 76 -21.79 6.26 -2.60
CA PRO A 76 -21.60 6.45 -4.03
C PRO A 76 -20.55 5.51 -4.60
N PHE A 77 -20.70 5.13 -5.87
CA PHE A 77 -19.60 4.54 -6.62
C PHE A 77 -18.65 5.64 -7.12
N ILE A 78 -17.36 5.56 -6.78
CA ILE A 78 -16.38 6.64 -7.01
C ILE A 78 -15.19 6.23 -7.89
N TYR A 79 -15.25 5.07 -8.54
CA TYR A 79 -14.15 4.55 -9.34
C TYR A 79 -14.34 4.83 -10.84
N PRO A 80 -13.26 4.84 -11.65
CA PRO A 80 -13.38 4.96 -13.10
C PRO A 80 -14.18 3.79 -13.70
N PRO A 81 -14.80 3.97 -14.88
CA PRO A 81 -15.63 2.94 -15.52
C PRO A 81 -14.91 1.62 -15.81
N PHE A 82 -13.62 1.65 -16.13
CA PHE A 82 -12.84 0.42 -16.30
C PHE A 82 -12.79 -0.39 -15.00
N GLY A 83 -12.72 0.28 -13.84
CA GLY A 83 -12.85 -0.35 -12.53
C GLY A 83 -14.19 -1.09 -12.36
N ALA A 84 -15.31 -0.46 -12.74
CA ALA A 84 -16.63 -1.11 -12.71
C ALA A 84 -16.68 -2.34 -13.65
N LEU A 85 -16.10 -2.22 -14.84
CA LEU A 85 -16.07 -3.30 -15.83
C LEU A 85 -15.31 -4.54 -15.34
N ILE A 86 -14.12 -4.36 -14.73
CA ILE A 86 -13.32 -5.50 -14.25
C ILE A 86 -13.94 -6.20 -13.03
N LEU A 87 -14.84 -5.53 -12.31
CA LEU A 87 -15.64 -6.10 -11.24
C LEU A 87 -16.87 -6.85 -11.79
N GLY A 88 -17.21 -6.66 -13.08
CA GLY A 88 -18.32 -7.32 -13.76
C GLY A 88 -18.39 -8.84 -13.58
N PRO A 89 -17.27 -9.61 -13.68
CA PRO A 89 -17.28 -11.05 -13.44
C PRO A 89 -17.74 -11.47 -12.03
N LEU A 90 -17.57 -10.60 -11.02
CA LEU A 90 -18.04 -10.84 -9.65
C LEU A 90 -19.47 -10.36 -9.43
N ALA A 91 -20.00 -9.54 -10.33
CA ALA A 91 -21.28 -8.86 -10.17
C ALA A 91 -22.38 -9.44 -11.07
N LYS A 92 -22.02 -9.98 -12.24
CA LYS A 92 -22.94 -10.46 -13.28
C LYS A 92 -23.59 -11.82 -12.97
N PRO A 93 -22.86 -12.85 -12.49
CA PRO A 93 -23.48 -14.15 -12.25
C PRO A 93 -24.38 -14.09 -11.02
N GLU A 94 -25.66 -14.41 -11.16
CA GLU A 94 -26.66 -14.36 -10.09
C GLU A 94 -26.36 -15.32 -8.92
N TRP A 95 -25.62 -16.40 -9.20
CA TRP A 95 -25.21 -17.39 -8.20
C TRP A 95 -24.00 -16.96 -7.35
N ILE A 96 -23.30 -15.88 -7.73
CA ILE A 96 -22.26 -15.29 -6.89
C ILE A 96 -22.96 -14.35 -5.90
N THR A 97 -22.78 -14.57 -4.61
CA THR A 97 -23.27 -13.66 -3.56
C THR A 97 -22.26 -12.53 -3.28
N ASP A 98 -22.66 -11.53 -2.49
CA ASP A 98 -21.73 -10.48 -2.03
C ASP A 98 -20.61 -11.10 -1.18
N GLU A 99 -20.95 -12.13 -0.38
CA GLU A 99 -20.01 -12.89 0.45
C GLU A 99 -19.02 -13.67 -0.41
N ASP A 100 -19.45 -14.34 -1.48
CA ASP A 100 -18.56 -15.09 -2.38
C ASP A 100 -17.56 -14.17 -3.08
N ALA A 101 -18.04 -13.04 -3.59
CA ALA A 101 -17.20 -12.03 -4.22
C ALA A 101 -16.21 -11.41 -3.23
N ALA A 102 -16.68 -11.12 -2.01
CA ALA A 102 -15.84 -10.62 -0.93
C ALA A 102 -14.75 -11.63 -0.55
N ALA A 103 -15.12 -12.89 -0.32
CA ALA A 103 -14.20 -13.97 0.01
C ALA A 103 -13.11 -14.14 -1.07
N PHE A 104 -13.50 -14.04 -2.35
CA PHE A 104 -12.56 -14.06 -3.47
C PHE A 104 -11.58 -12.89 -3.42
N VAL A 105 -12.06 -11.66 -3.22
CA VAL A 105 -11.21 -10.46 -3.18
C VAL A 105 -10.33 -10.42 -1.94
N VAL A 106 -10.81 -10.90 -0.79
CA VAL A 106 -10.01 -11.05 0.43
C VAL A 106 -8.89 -12.08 0.22
N MET A 107 -9.19 -13.24 -0.36
CA MET A 107 -8.19 -14.24 -0.70
C MET A 107 -7.15 -13.68 -1.68
N LEU A 108 -7.60 -13.03 -2.75
CA LEU A 108 -6.73 -12.41 -3.75
C LEU A 108 -5.84 -11.32 -3.13
N SER A 109 -6.41 -10.48 -2.26
CA SER A 109 -5.68 -9.45 -1.53
C SER A 109 -4.64 -10.07 -0.61
N SER A 110 -5.01 -11.09 0.17
CA SER A 110 -4.08 -11.78 1.06
C SER A 110 -2.87 -12.35 0.32
N LEU A 111 -3.10 -13.07 -0.79
CA LEU A 111 -2.02 -13.56 -1.66
C LEU A 111 -1.22 -12.42 -2.29
N GLY A 112 -1.87 -11.30 -2.62
CA GLY A 112 -1.22 -10.07 -3.08
C GLY A 112 -0.26 -9.48 -2.04
N VAL A 113 -0.62 -9.47 -0.76
CA VAL A 113 0.27 -9.06 0.34
C VAL A 113 1.50 -9.97 0.41
N LEU A 114 1.31 -11.29 0.38
CA LEU A 114 2.42 -12.25 0.38
C LEU A 114 3.36 -12.02 -0.80
N LEU A 115 2.81 -11.84 -2.01
CA LEU A 115 3.58 -11.55 -3.21
C LEU A 115 4.35 -10.23 -3.08
N CYS A 116 3.73 -9.18 -2.57
CA CYS A 116 4.40 -7.89 -2.37
C CYS A 116 5.55 -8.00 -1.37
N LEU A 117 5.34 -8.67 -0.24
CA LEU A 117 6.37 -8.93 0.76
C LEU A 117 7.52 -9.74 0.17
N TYR A 118 7.22 -10.76 -0.63
CA TYR A 118 8.22 -11.56 -1.34
C TYR A 118 9.04 -10.70 -2.30
N LEU A 119 8.40 -9.89 -3.13
CA LEU A 119 9.09 -9.03 -4.11
C LEU A 119 9.96 -7.97 -3.42
N VAL A 120 9.47 -7.38 -2.33
CA VAL A 120 10.25 -6.43 -1.52
C VAL A 120 11.45 -7.13 -0.88
N ALA A 121 11.25 -8.28 -0.23
CA ALA A 121 12.33 -9.05 0.37
C ALA A 121 13.38 -9.48 -0.67
N SER A 122 12.94 -9.99 -1.83
CA SER A 122 13.83 -10.34 -2.94
C SER A 122 14.61 -9.13 -3.45
N ALA A 123 13.98 -7.97 -3.60
CA ALA A 123 14.64 -6.76 -4.08
C ALA A 123 15.73 -6.27 -3.10
N LEU A 124 15.46 -6.33 -1.80
CA LEU A 124 16.41 -5.95 -0.75
C LEU A 124 17.59 -6.93 -0.67
N LEU A 125 17.32 -8.24 -0.70
CA LEU A 125 18.34 -9.28 -0.68
C LEU A 125 19.25 -9.24 -1.92
N ASN A 126 18.66 -9.06 -3.11
CA ASN A 126 19.42 -9.01 -4.37
C ASN A 126 20.34 -7.80 -4.44
N ARG A 127 19.93 -6.64 -3.87
CA ARG A 127 20.79 -5.46 -3.77
C ARG A 127 22.04 -5.77 -2.96
N ASP A 128 21.86 -6.35 -1.78
CA ASP A 128 22.98 -6.61 -0.88
C ASP A 128 23.87 -7.72 -1.43
N ALA A 129 23.32 -8.73 -2.11
CA ALA A 129 24.10 -9.72 -2.85
C ALA A 129 24.92 -9.09 -3.98
N SER A 130 24.38 -8.09 -4.68
CA SER A 130 25.11 -7.36 -5.74
C SER A 130 26.23 -6.50 -5.15
N ALA A 131 25.98 -5.78 -4.06
CA ALA A 131 26.99 -5.00 -3.35
C ALA A 131 28.09 -5.89 -2.76
N LEU A 132 27.72 -7.04 -2.19
CA LEU A 132 28.67 -8.05 -1.74
C LEU A 132 29.46 -8.63 -2.91
N LYS A 133 28.84 -8.88 -4.07
CA LYS A 133 29.55 -9.39 -5.26
C LYS A 133 30.54 -8.37 -5.82
N GLU A 134 30.20 -7.09 -5.83
CA GLU A 134 31.12 -6.00 -6.21
C GLU A 134 32.30 -5.89 -5.23
N ALA A 135 32.06 -6.12 -3.93
CA ALA A 135 33.13 -6.23 -2.93
C ALA A 135 33.92 -7.56 -3.01
N ALA A 136 33.26 -8.66 -3.36
CA ALA A 136 33.75 -10.04 -3.35
C ALA A 136 34.27 -10.51 -4.71
N THR A 137 34.27 -9.67 -5.76
CA THR A 137 35.18 -9.83 -6.90
C THR A 137 36.67 -9.78 -6.48
N ASN A 138 36.96 -9.58 -5.18
CA ASN A 138 38.23 -9.87 -4.50
C ASN A 138 38.25 -11.16 -3.62
N ALA A 139 37.15 -11.89 -3.41
CA ALA A 139 37.12 -13.21 -2.75
C ALA A 139 35.77 -13.95 -2.88
N ALA A 140 35.76 -14.99 -3.72
CA ALA A 140 34.93 -16.23 -3.71
C ALA A 140 33.38 -16.17 -3.69
N SER A 141 32.81 -17.00 -4.58
CA SER A 141 31.41 -17.19 -4.94
C SER A 141 30.55 -17.96 -3.93
N ILE A 142 29.26 -17.57 -3.80
CA ILE A 142 28.22 -18.31 -3.06
C ILE A 142 27.18 -18.92 -4.04
N SER A 143 26.66 -20.10 -3.66
CA SER A 143 25.85 -21.07 -4.44
C SER A 143 24.40 -20.65 -4.78
N MET A 144 23.90 -21.13 -5.93
CA MET A 144 22.82 -20.59 -6.78
C MET A 144 21.40 -21.19 -6.60
N ASN A 145 21.11 -22.01 -5.58
CA ASN A 145 19.75 -22.60 -5.38
C ASN A 145 19.00 -22.09 -4.13
N SER A 146 19.71 -21.39 -3.23
CA SER A 146 19.17 -20.80 -1.99
C SER A 146 18.43 -19.48 -2.18
N ASP A 147 18.53 -18.87 -3.36
CA ASP A 147 18.24 -17.44 -3.58
C ASP A 147 16.75 -17.09 -3.44
N ARG A 148 15.84 -18.04 -3.67
CA ARG A 148 14.39 -17.80 -3.58
C ARG A 148 13.76 -18.24 -2.27
N LEU A 149 14.38 -19.16 -1.55
CA LEU A 149 13.84 -19.68 -0.30
C LEU A 149 13.91 -18.62 0.80
N VAL A 150 15.04 -17.92 0.95
CA VAL A 150 15.21 -16.86 1.96
C VAL A 150 14.17 -15.74 1.83
N PRO A 151 13.98 -15.08 0.67
CA PRO A 151 12.96 -14.04 0.55
C PRO A 151 11.54 -14.58 0.77
N PHE A 152 11.27 -15.83 0.36
CA PHE A 152 9.98 -16.45 0.61
C PHE A 152 9.76 -16.73 2.10
N THR A 153 10.76 -17.25 2.82
CA THR A 153 10.68 -17.46 4.27
C THR A 153 10.41 -16.15 5.00
N VAL A 154 11.11 -15.06 4.64
CA VAL A 154 10.85 -13.72 5.21
C VAL A 154 9.43 -13.27 4.95
N ALA A 155 8.97 -13.38 3.69
CA ALA A 155 7.61 -13.00 3.32
C ALA A 155 6.55 -13.83 4.06
N ALA A 156 6.73 -15.15 4.14
CA ALA A 156 5.82 -16.06 4.83
C ALA A 156 5.72 -15.79 6.33
N VAL A 157 6.81 -15.38 6.98
CA VAL A 157 6.80 -14.98 8.40
C VAL A 157 6.09 -13.65 8.61
N LEU A 158 6.33 -12.67 7.74
CA LEU A 158 5.73 -11.33 7.84
C LEU A 158 4.26 -11.31 7.40
N TRP A 159 3.84 -12.25 6.54
CA TRP A 159 2.51 -12.28 5.96
C TRP A 159 1.36 -12.30 6.98
N PRO A 160 1.29 -13.24 7.95
CA PRO A 160 0.21 -13.21 8.95
C PRO A 160 0.20 -11.93 9.80
N LEU A 161 1.38 -11.35 10.09
CA LEU A 161 1.48 -10.08 10.81
C LEU A 161 0.96 -8.90 9.96
N ALA A 162 1.25 -8.92 8.66
CA ALA A 162 0.71 -7.94 7.73
C ALA A 162 -0.82 -8.05 7.63
N LEU A 163 -1.37 -9.27 7.60
CA LEU A 163 -2.82 -9.49 7.61
C LEU A 163 -3.48 -9.02 8.92
N LEU A 164 -2.78 -9.11 10.05
CA LEU A 164 -3.25 -8.60 11.34
C LEU A 164 -3.17 -7.07 11.44
N SER A 165 -2.39 -6.39 10.59
CA SER A 165 -2.28 -4.94 10.64
C SER A 165 -3.62 -4.27 10.30
N GLU A 166 -3.99 -3.24 11.06
CA GLU A 166 -5.25 -2.50 10.92
C GLU A 166 -5.59 -2.13 9.46
N PRO A 167 -4.66 -1.61 8.63
CA PRO A 167 -4.99 -1.26 7.25
C PRO A 167 -5.42 -2.46 6.41
N VAL A 168 -4.77 -3.61 6.59
CA VAL A 168 -5.04 -4.83 5.82
C VAL A 168 -6.25 -5.58 6.38
N TRP A 169 -6.42 -5.56 7.70
CA TRP A 169 -7.59 -6.09 8.37
C TRP A 169 -8.86 -5.34 7.93
N LEU A 170 -8.87 -4.01 7.99
CA LEU A 170 -9.99 -3.19 7.51
C LEU A 170 -10.20 -3.34 6.01
N ASN A 171 -9.13 -3.40 5.19
CA ASN A 171 -9.27 -3.69 3.76
C ASN A 171 -10.00 -5.02 3.54
N SER A 172 -9.77 -6.02 4.39
CA SER A 172 -10.42 -7.32 4.27
C SER A 172 -11.86 -7.28 4.76
N GLN A 173 -12.15 -6.61 5.88
CA GLN A 173 -13.53 -6.42 6.36
C GLN A 173 -14.42 -5.70 5.36
N PHE A 174 -13.86 -4.80 4.55
CA PHE A 174 -14.62 -4.15 3.48
C PHE A 174 -14.49 -4.85 2.12
N ALA A 175 -13.65 -5.89 2.01
CA ALA A 175 -13.26 -6.53 0.76
C ALA A 175 -12.83 -5.52 -0.32
N GLN A 176 -12.00 -4.58 0.09
CA GLN A 176 -11.46 -3.49 -0.71
C GLN A 176 -10.40 -3.96 -1.71
N ILE A 177 -10.32 -3.26 -2.85
CA ILE A 177 -9.39 -3.55 -3.95
C ILE A 177 -8.01 -2.88 -3.78
N ASN A 178 -7.73 -2.20 -2.66
CA ASN A 178 -6.50 -1.43 -2.50
C ASN A 178 -5.25 -2.30 -2.57
N VAL A 179 -5.31 -3.51 -2.02
CA VAL A 179 -4.19 -4.46 -2.09
C VAL A 179 -3.97 -4.96 -3.53
N VAL A 180 -5.04 -5.16 -4.30
CA VAL A 180 -4.93 -5.51 -5.73
C VAL A 180 -4.21 -4.39 -6.49
N VAL A 181 -4.63 -3.14 -6.27
CA VAL A 181 -4.00 -1.95 -6.85
C VAL A 181 -2.52 -1.81 -6.41
N MET A 182 -2.23 -1.98 -5.11
CA MET A 182 -0.86 -2.01 -4.59
C MET A 182 -0.02 -3.10 -5.27
N THR A 183 -0.58 -4.29 -5.44
CA THR A 183 0.11 -5.44 -6.05
C THR A 183 0.49 -5.16 -7.50
N LEU A 184 -0.39 -4.53 -8.28
CA LEU A 184 -0.07 -4.08 -9.65
C LEU A 184 1.11 -3.11 -9.67
N VAL A 185 1.11 -2.12 -8.78
CA VAL A 185 2.19 -1.13 -8.67
C VAL A 185 3.51 -1.78 -8.23
N VAL A 186 3.48 -2.64 -7.21
CA VAL A 186 4.67 -3.34 -6.71
C VAL A 186 5.23 -4.28 -7.79
N LEU A 187 4.38 -5.00 -8.52
CA LEU A 187 4.80 -5.82 -9.66
C LEU A 187 5.43 -5.01 -10.78
N ASP A 188 5.04 -3.75 -10.96
CA ASP A 188 5.63 -2.89 -11.98
C ASP A 188 7.02 -2.42 -11.56
N LEU A 189 7.14 -1.96 -10.31
CA LEU A 189 8.31 -1.24 -9.81
C LEU A 189 9.40 -2.15 -9.23
N MET A 190 9.05 -3.29 -8.62
CA MET A 190 10.04 -4.19 -8.05
C MET A 190 10.86 -4.90 -9.12
N PRO A 191 12.18 -5.08 -8.93
CA PRO A 191 13.03 -5.83 -9.86
C PRO A 191 12.53 -7.26 -10.06
N ARG A 192 12.19 -7.60 -11.31
CA ARG A 192 11.84 -8.96 -11.72
C ARG A 192 12.08 -9.15 -13.21
N GLN A 193 11.99 -10.40 -13.68
CA GLN A 193 11.87 -10.67 -15.10
C GLN A 193 10.50 -10.17 -15.60
N ARG A 194 10.51 -9.26 -16.57
CA ARG A 194 9.31 -8.61 -17.11
C ARG A 194 9.01 -9.14 -18.50
N ARG A 195 7.72 -9.39 -18.77
CA ARG A 195 7.20 -9.69 -20.12
C ARG A 195 6.51 -8.49 -20.77
N ILE A 196 6.11 -7.53 -19.95
CA ILE A 196 5.46 -6.27 -20.36
C ILE A 196 6.36 -5.10 -19.96
N PRO A 197 6.30 -3.96 -20.68
CA PRO A 197 7.08 -2.78 -20.33
C PRO A 197 6.74 -2.27 -18.93
N GLN A 198 7.77 -1.75 -18.25
CA GLN A 198 7.59 -1.10 -16.96
C GLN A 198 6.74 0.17 -17.11
N GLY A 199 5.80 0.40 -16.20
CA GLY A 199 4.81 1.47 -16.26
C GLY A 199 3.43 0.95 -16.69
N TRP A 200 3.36 -0.17 -17.41
CA TRP A 200 2.10 -0.73 -17.89
C TRP A 200 1.13 -1.06 -16.75
N LEU A 201 1.60 -1.74 -15.69
CA LEU A 201 0.72 -2.11 -14.58
C LEU A 201 0.29 -0.92 -13.73
N ILE A 202 1.11 0.13 -13.64
CA ILE A 202 0.68 1.42 -13.06
C ILE A 202 -0.45 2.04 -13.88
N GLY A 203 -0.38 1.98 -15.21
CA GLY A 203 -1.46 2.45 -16.08
C GLY A 203 -2.76 1.66 -15.91
N VAL A 204 -2.68 0.33 -15.82
CA VAL A 204 -3.83 -0.52 -15.45
C VAL A 204 -4.38 -0.13 -14.09
N ALA A 205 -3.51 0.02 -13.09
CA ALA A 205 -3.91 0.41 -11.74
C ALA A 205 -4.62 1.78 -11.73
N ALA A 206 -4.09 2.76 -12.47
CA ALA A 206 -4.67 4.10 -12.63
C ALA A 206 -6.08 4.09 -13.26
N ALA A 207 -6.32 3.18 -14.22
CA ALA A 207 -7.63 3.00 -14.83
C ALA A 207 -8.64 2.31 -13.89
N ILE A 208 -8.17 1.60 -12.86
CA ILE A 208 -9.01 1.00 -11.80
C ILE A 208 -9.26 2.01 -10.67
N LYS A 209 -8.22 2.75 -10.28
CA LYS A 209 -8.23 3.77 -9.22
C LYS A 209 -7.15 4.79 -9.56
N LEU A 210 -7.47 6.08 -9.63
CA LEU A 210 -6.52 7.10 -10.11
C LEU A 210 -5.29 7.30 -9.22
N THR A 211 -5.38 6.99 -7.92
CA THR A 211 -4.35 7.31 -6.92
C THR A 211 -2.94 6.82 -7.30
N PRO A 212 -2.73 5.59 -7.84
CA PRO A 212 -1.48 5.13 -8.42
C PRO A 212 -0.74 6.07 -9.37
N LEU A 213 -1.37 7.07 -9.99
CA LEU A 213 -0.66 8.00 -10.87
C LEU A 213 0.46 8.77 -10.16
N VAL A 214 0.37 8.98 -8.85
CA VAL A 214 1.46 9.59 -8.05
C VAL A 214 2.73 8.74 -8.10
N MET A 215 2.59 7.42 -8.33
CA MET A 215 3.74 6.51 -8.46
C MET A 215 4.63 6.84 -9.65
N LEU A 216 4.14 7.59 -10.65
CA LEU A 216 4.93 8.05 -11.79
C LEU A 216 6.06 9.01 -11.39
N LEU A 217 5.98 9.65 -10.22
CA LEU A 217 7.08 10.44 -9.66
C LEU A 217 8.38 9.63 -9.54
N TYR A 218 8.28 8.32 -9.33
CA TYR A 218 9.42 7.41 -9.34
C TYR A 218 10.21 7.47 -10.65
N PHE A 219 9.51 7.42 -11.79
CA PHE A 219 10.14 7.53 -13.10
C PHE A 219 10.66 8.94 -13.36
N VAL A 220 9.97 9.98 -12.90
CA VAL A 220 10.44 11.38 -13.04
C VAL A 220 11.78 11.56 -12.33
N VAL A 221 11.90 11.08 -11.07
CA VAL A 221 13.15 11.14 -10.29
C VAL A 221 14.28 10.40 -11.00
N ARG A 222 13.98 9.26 -11.62
CA ARG A 222 14.93 8.42 -12.38
C ARG A 222 15.16 8.88 -13.82
N LYS A 223 14.42 9.89 -14.30
CA LYS A 223 14.40 10.36 -15.69
C LYS A 223 14.02 9.25 -16.70
N GLU A 224 13.17 8.33 -16.28
CA GLU A 224 12.73 7.16 -17.06
C GLU A 224 11.42 7.45 -17.80
N TRP A 225 11.46 8.36 -18.77
CA TRP A 225 10.28 8.82 -19.52
C TRP A 225 9.54 7.71 -20.27
N ARG A 226 10.23 6.64 -20.67
CA ARG A 226 9.61 5.46 -21.27
C ARG A 226 8.61 4.78 -20.34
N GLY A 227 8.89 4.75 -19.03
CA GLY A 227 7.97 4.19 -18.03
C GLY A 227 6.69 5.03 -17.91
N ILE A 228 6.83 6.36 -17.94
CA ILE A 228 5.71 7.30 -17.93
C ILE A 228 4.87 7.13 -19.20
N ALA A 229 5.51 7.07 -20.37
CA ALA A 229 4.81 6.84 -21.63
C ALA A 229 4.07 5.49 -21.64
N SER A 230 4.70 4.41 -21.17
CA SER A 230 4.05 3.10 -21.05
C SER A 230 2.83 3.13 -20.11
N ALA A 231 2.93 3.84 -18.98
CA ALA A 231 1.81 4.00 -18.07
C ALA A 231 0.67 4.81 -18.70
N GLY A 232 1.00 5.88 -19.41
CA GLY A 232 0.03 6.69 -20.15
C GLY A 232 -0.70 5.88 -21.22
N VAL A 233 0.04 5.14 -22.06
CA VAL A 233 -0.54 4.26 -23.08
C VAL A 233 -1.44 3.21 -22.44
N SER A 234 -0.97 2.53 -21.39
CA SER A 234 -1.79 1.52 -20.72
C SER A 234 -3.05 2.12 -20.09
N ALA A 235 -2.97 3.28 -19.44
CA ALA A 235 -4.14 3.94 -18.86
C ALA A 235 -5.15 4.31 -19.95
N VAL A 236 -4.70 4.89 -21.06
CA VAL A 236 -5.56 5.22 -22.20
C VAL A 236 -6.23 3.97 -22.78
N VAL A 237 -5.48 2.87 -22.96
CA VAL A 237 -6.03 1.61 -23.48
C VAL A 237 -7.11 1.06 -22.54
N MET A 238 -6.86 0.99 -21.24
CA MET A 238 -7.83 0.46 -20.28
C MET A 238 -9.06 1.37 -20.14
N THR A 239 -8.86 2.69 -20.11
CA THR A 239 -9.98 3.65 -20.13
C THR A 239 -10.78 3.54 -21.42
N ALA A 240 -10.13 3.35 -22.58
CA ALA A 240 -10.81 3.15 -23.86
C ALA A 240 -11.64 1.86 -23.88
N ILE A 241 -11.15 0.78 -23.25
CA ILE A 241 -11.95 -0.44 -23.06
C ILE A 241 -13.21 -0.12 -22.24
N GLY A 242 -13.10 0.59 -21.11
CA GLY A 242 -14.27 1.03 -20.34
C GLY A 242 -15.23 1.91 -21.16
N ALA A 243 -14.67 2.81 -21.97
CA ALA A 243 -15.42 3.73 -22.81
C ALA A 243 -16.17 3.03 -23.96
N ALA A 244 -15.62 1.93 -24.49
CA ALA A 244 -16.28 1.10 -25.50
C ALA A 244 -17.56 0.43 -24.96
N PHE A 245 -17.63 0.17 -23.65
CA PHE A 245 -18.85 -0.31 -23.00
C PHE A 245 -19.82 0.83 -22.69
N SER A 246 -19.31 1.98 -22.19
CA SER A 246 -20.14 3.15 -21.93
C SER A 246 -19.36 4.45 -22.05
N TRP A 247 -19.56 5.14 -23.18
CA TRP A 247 -18.96 6.44 -23.45
C TRP A 247 -19.48 7.52 -22.50
N SER A 248 -20.80 7.57 -22.29
CA SER A 248 -21.46 8.60 -21.46
C SER A 248 -20.94 8.59 -20.03
N ARG A 249 -20.78 7.42 -19.40
CA ARG A 249 -20.23 7.29 -18.04
C ARG A 249 -18.76 7.61 -17.96
N THR A 250 -18.00 7.27 -18.99
CA THR A 250 -16.60 7.68 -19.10
C THR A 250 -16.48 9.19 -19.14
N GLN A 251 -17.30 9.86 -19.94
CA GLN A 251 -17.35 11.32 -19.95
C GLN A 251 -17.79 11.88 -18.59
N GLU A 252 -18.88 11.37 -18.01
CA GLU A 252 -19.39 11.80 -16.71
C GLU A 252 -18.32 11.69 -15.60
N PHE A 253 -17.58 10.60 -15.59
CA PHE A 253 -16.50 10.37 -14.64
C PHE A 253 -15.40 11.43 -14.75
N TYR A 254 -14.82 11.59 -15.95
CA TYR A 254 -13.65 12.47 -16.14
C TYR A 254 -14.00 13.96 -16.19
N THR A 255 -15.27 14.33 -16.37
CA THR A 255 -15.69 15.75 -16.42
C THR A 255 -16.37 16.23 -15.15
N ARG A 256 -17.00 15.35 -14.37
CA ARG A 256 -17.76 15.74 -13.17
C ARG A 256 -17.29 15.02 -11.92
N VAL A 257 -17.38 13.68 -11.90
CA VAL A 257 -17.11 12.87 -10.71
C VAL A 257 -15.71 13.13 -10.17
N LEU A 258 -14.70 13.14 -11.05
CA LEU A 258 -13.31 13.37 -10.69
C LEU A 258 -13.07 14.66 -9.88
N PHE A 259 -13.76 15.74 -10.25
CA PHE A 259 -13.57 17.06 -9.64
C PHE A 259 -14.46 17.30 -8.42
N GLN A 260 -15.50 16.49 -8.22
CA GLN A 260 -16.40 16.60 -7.08
C GLN A 260 -16.05 15.62 -5.95
N MET A 261 -15.19 14.62 -6.22
CA MET A 261 -14.65 13.71 -5.21
C MET A 261 -13.91 14.48 -4.11
N GLY A 262 -14.39 14.35 -2.86
CA GLY A 262 -13.81 15.01 -1.68
C GLY A 262 -14.33 16.43 -1.42
N SER A 263 -15.32 16.91 -2.17
CA SER A 263 -15.95 18.22 -1.92
C SER A 263 -16.79 18.31 -0.64
N GLY A 264 -17.08 17.17 0.02
CA GLY A 264 -17.92 17.11 1.22
C GLY A 264 -19.40 17.47 0.99
N GLY A 265 -19.80 17.76 -0.25
CA GLY A 265 -21.17 18.09 -0.65
C GLY A 265 -22.05 16.86 -0.93
N ASP A 266 -23.19 17.08 -1.60
CA ASP A 266 -24.25 16.08 -1.85
C ASP A 266 -23.78 14.79 -2.55
N PHE A 267 -22.65 14.87 -3.27
CA PHE A 267 -22.02 13.75 -3.94
C PHE A 267 -20.56 13.64 -3.48
N GLY A 268 -20.36 13.00 -2.32
CA GLY A 268 -19.04 12.83 -1.72
C GLY A 268 -19.04 11.90 -0.52
N VAL A 269 -17.85 11.50 -0.09
CA VAL A 269 -17.64 10.79 1.18
C VAL A 269 -17.22 11.79 2.27
N ASN A 270 -17.44 11.45 3.55
CA ASN A 270 -17.08 12.32 4.67
C ASN A 270 -15.56 12.47 4.84
N SER A 271 -14.92 13.36 4.09
CA SER A 271 -13.46 13.56 4.10
C SER A 271 -12.87 13.85 5.49
N SER A 272 -13.67 14.38 6.43
CA SER A 272 -13.19 14.70 7.78
C SER A 272 -13.17 13.50 8.75
N TYR A 273 -13.83 12.38 8.38
CA TYR A 273 -13.96 11.18 9.22
C TYR A 273 -12.58 10.68 9.70
N THR A 274 -12.50 10.23 10.96
CA THR A 274 -11.25 9.93 11.69
C THR A 274 -10.31 8.98 10.98
N SER A 275 -10.85 8.04 10.21
CA SER A 275 -10.03 7.11 9.40
C SER A 275 -9.29 7.79 8.24
N ASN A 276 -9.73 8.95 7.75
CA ASN A 276 -9.04 9.64 6.65
C ASN A 276 -7.70 10.21 7.13
N SER A 277 -6.63 9.58 6.71
CA SER A 277 -5.27 9.95 7.06
C SER A 277 -4.61 10.66 5.88
N SER A 278 -5.15 11.83 5.52
CA SER A 278 -4.62 12.69 4.46
C SER A 278 -4.31 14.08 4.99
N ILE A 279 -3.56 14.87 4.20
CA ILE A 279 -3.37 16.30 4.48
C ILE A 279 -4.72 17.04 4.46
N HIS A 280 -5.63 16.64 3.56
CA HIS A 280 -6.93 17.27 3.43
C HIS A 280 -7.78 17.08 4.70
N ALA A 281 -7.92 15.85 5.18
CA ALA A 281 -8.63 15.55 6.42
C ALA A 281 -7.98 16.22 7.64
N PHE A 282 -6.65 16.27 7.68
CA PHE A 282 -5.93 17.00 8.72
C PHE A 282 -6.43 18.45 8.80
N LEU A 283 -6.51 19.16 7.67
CA LEU A 283 -6.97 20.55 7.61
C LEU A 283 -8.46 20.70 7.99
N GLU A 284 -9.33 19.81 7.52
CA GLU A 284 -10.78 19.89 7.79
C GLU A 284 -11.14 19.75 9.28
N ARG A 285 -10.36 18.99 10.06
CA ARG A 285 -10.62 18.74 11.49
C ARG A 285 -10.32 19.93 12.39
N TRP A 286 -9.54 20.91 11.92
CA TRP A 286 -9.13 22.08 12.71
C TRP A 286 -10.18 23.19 12.80
N TRP A 287 -11.33 23.00 12.15
CA TRP A 287 -12.45 23.93 12.24
C TRP A 287 -13.28 23.70 13.52
N SER A 288 -14.07 24.72 13.89
CA SER A 288 -14.92 24.70 15.09
C SER A 288 -16.22 23.91 14.90
N SER A 289 -16.67 23.75 13.66
CA SER A 289 -17.86 22.98 13.29
C SER A 289 -17.81 22.57 11.82
N LYS A 290 -18.66 21.60 11.44
CA LYS A 290 -18.85 21.19 10.05
C LYS A 290 -19.25 22.38 9.15
N ASP A 291 -20.21 23.19 9.58
CA ASP A 291 -20.71 24.32 8.79
C ASP A 291 -19.62 25.36 8.53
N ARG A 292 -18.78 25.62 9.53
CA ARG A 292 -17.63 26.53 9.38
C ARG A 292 -16.58 25.97 8.43
N MET A 293 -16.32 24.66 8.49
CA MET A 293 -15.44 23.96 7.56
C MET A 293 -15.95 24.08 6.12
N LEU A 294 -17.23 23.76 5.88
CA LEU A 294 -17.86 23.84 4.56
C LEU A 294 -17.86 25.27 4.00
N ALA A 295 -18.11 26.27 4.85
CA ALA A 295 -18.05 27.69 4.45
C ALA A 295 -16.65 28.14 3.99
N HIS A 296 -15.59 27.38 4.32
CA HIS A 296 -14.20 27.70 3.96
C HIS A 296 -13.55 26.64 3.07
N GLN A 297 -14.35 25.81 2.37
CA GLN A 297 -13.84 24.70 1.57
C GLN A 297 -12.84 25.12 0.48
N HIS A 298 -13.04 26.30 -0.12
CA HIS A 298 -12.09 26.88 -1.08
C HIS A 298 -10.73 27.16 -0.44
N THR A 299 -10.71 27.76 0.75
CA THR A 299 -9.48 28.05 1.50
C THR A 299 -8.78 26.76 1.92
N ILE A 300 -9.52 25.75 2.36
CA ILE A 300 -8.99 24.41 2.68
C ILE A 300 -8.34 23.79 1.45
N SER A 301 -8.99 23.86 0.29
CA SER A 301 -8.48 23.33 -0.97
C SER A 301 -7.16 24.00 -1.39
N LEU A 302 -7.03 25.32 -1.22
CA LEU A 302 -5.79 26.05 -1.50
C LEU A 302 -4.66 25.63 -0.56
N TRP A 303 -4.93 25.48 0.74
CA TRP A 303 -3.93 25.00 1.70
C TRP A 303 -3.54 23.55 1.44
N TRP A 304 -4.49 22.69 1.13
CA TRP A 304 -4.23 21.30 0.75
C TRP A 304 -3.35 21.23 -0.51
N LEU A 305 -3.64 22.02 -1.54
CA LEU A 305 -2.81 22.10 -2.74
C LEU A 305 -1.38 22.57 -2.41
N ALA A 306 -1.24 23.66 -1.64
CA ALA A 306 0.06 24.19 -1.25
C ALA A 306 0.88 23.17 -0.44
N LEU A 307 0.30 22.56 0.58
CA LEU A 307 0.95 21.54 1.41
C LEU A 307 1.26 20.26 0.63
N SER A 308 0.40 19.88 -0.31
CA SER A 308 0.65 18.75 -1.21
C SER A 308 1.85 19.02 -2.11
N LEU A 309 1.95 20.21 -2.72
CA LEU A 309 3.10 20.60 -3.55
C LEU A 309 4.41 20.65 -2.73
N ILE A 310 4.36 21.17 -1.50
CA ILE A 310 5.51 21.15 -0.58
C ILE A 310 5.92 19.71 -0.26
N THR A 311 4.95 18.84 0.05
CA THR A 311 5.21 17.44 0.37
C THR A 311 5.77 16.67 -0.83
N ILE A 312 5.25 16.93 -2.04
CA ILE A 312 5.79 16.40 -3.31
C ILE A 312 7.25 16.84 -3.48
N ALA A 313 7.57 18.13 -3.24
CA ALA A 313 8.93 18.63 -3.36
C ALA A 313 9.88 17.94 -2.36
N ILE A 314 9.49 17.84 -1.08
CA ILE A 314 10.26 17.15 -0.04
C ILE A 314 10.54 15.71 -0.47
N VAL A 315 9.49 14.96 -0.84
CA VAL A 315 9.63 13.55 -1.23
C VAL A 315 10.44 13.41 -2.51
N PHE A 316 10.29 14.29 -3.49
CA PHE A 316 11.10 14.30 -4.71
C PHE A 316 12.61 14.41 -4.40
N PHE A 317 13.01 15.34 -3.53
CA PHE A 317 14.42 15.50 -3.16
C PHE A 317 14.94 14.32 -2.33
N LEU A 318 14.13 13.76 -1.42
CA LEU A 318 14.49 12.56 -0.68
C LEU A 318 14.65 11.34 -1.59
N MET A 319 13.70 11.11 -2.51
CA MET A 319 13.78 10.05 -3.52
C MET A 319 15.00 10.23 -4.41
N ARG A 320 15.30 11.45 -4.87
CA ARG A 320 16.49 11.73 -5.67
C ARG A 320 17.77 11.36 -4.92
N ALA A 321 17.84 11.63 -3.62
CA ALA A 321 18.97 11.23 -2.79
C ALA A 321 19.06 9.71 -2.59
N LEU A 322 17.92 9.02 -2.40
CA LEU A 322 17.84 7.57 -2.26
C LEU A 322 18.23 6.83 -3.55
N VAL A 323 17.63 7.21 -4.69
CA VAL A 323 17.90 6.64 -6.02
C VAL A 323 19.38 6.75 -6.38
N ARG A 324 20.01 7.90 -6.14
CA ARG A 324 21.45 8.11 -6.38
C ARG A 324 22.35 7.15 -5.61
N ARG A 325 21.87 6.59 -4.50
CA ARG A 325 22.58 5.64 -3.65
C ARG A 325 22.07 4.20 -3.81
N GLY A 326 21.25 3.93 -4.84
CA GLY A 326 20.72 2.60 -5.12
C GLY A 326 19.53 2.16 -4.23
N TYR A 327 18.96 3.04 -3.41
CA TYR A 327 17.81 2.75 -2.53
C TYR A 327 16.47 2.86 -3.28
N ASN A 328 16.31 2.02 -4.30
CA ASN A 328 15.16 2.04 -5.19
C ASN A 328 13.86 1.59 -4.50
N VAL A 329 13.92 0.57 -3.64
CA VAL A 329 12.74 0.05 -2.92
C VAL A 329 12.24 1.08 -1.92
N GLU A 330 13.16 1.70 -1.18
CA GLU A 330 12.88 2.77 -0.24
C GLU A 330 12.24 3.98 -0.93
N SER A 331 12.70 4.30 -2.14
CA SER A 331 12.10 5.38 -2.95
C SER A 331 10.66 5.06 -3.35
N VAL A 332 10.33 3.79 -3.65
CA VAL A 332 8.95 3.36 -3.93
C VAL A 332 8.09 3.48 -2.67
N MET A 333 8.59 3.06 -1.52
CA MET A 333 7.87 3.20 -0.24
C MET A 333 7.63 4.66 0.12
N LEU A 334 8.62 5.53 -0.08
CA LEU A 334 8.47 6.98 0.13
C LEU A 334 7.39 7.58 -0.77
N ASN A 335 7.34 7.12 -2.03
CA ASN A 335 6.33 7.58 -2.98
C ASN A 335 4.92 7.05 -2.67
N SER A 336 4.78 5.85 -2.11
CA SER A 336 3.47 5.32 -1.70
C SER A 336 2.90 6.10 -0.51
N ALA A 337 3.74 6.52 0.43
CA ALA A 337 3.35 7.41 1.51
C ALA A 337 2.92 8.80 0.99
N LEU A 338 3.67 9.35 0.02
CA LEU A 338 3.28 10.59 -0.65
C LEU A 338 1.90 10.48 -1.31
N MET A 339 1.67 9.41 -2.08
CA MET A 339 0.40 9.14 -2.75
C MET A 339 -0.79 9.21 -1.78
N LEU A 340 -0.64 8.66 -0.58
CA LEU A 340 -1.70 8.63 0.43
C LEU A 340 -1.88 9.99 1.10
N LEU A 341 -0.80 10.72 1.40
CA LEU A 341 -0.90 12.04 2.03
C LEU A 341 -1.56 13.09 1.14
N VAL A 342 -1.22 13.11 -0.16
CA VAL A 342 -1.70 14.14 -1.10
C VAL A 342 -3.08 13.83 -1.67
N SER A 343 -3.59 12.61 -1.53
CA SER A 343 -4.98 12.28 -1.88
C SER A 343 -5.95 13.03 -0.96
N PRO A 344 -7.09 13.55 -1.46
CA PRO A 344 -8.10 14.17 -0.59
C PRO A 344 -8.75 13.16 0.36
N VAL A 345 -8.76 11.88 -0.02
CA VAL A 345 -9.32 10.79 0.78
C VAL A 345 -8.36 9.61 0.83
N SER A 346 -7.85 9.33 2.03
CA SER A 346 -6.96 8.23 2.35
C SER A 346 -7.35 7.57 3.66
N TRP A 347 -8.46 6.81 3.64
CA TRP A 347 -8.89 5.98 4.75
C TRP A 347 -7.78 5.06 5.27
N SER A 348 -7.88 4.63 6.52
CA SER A 348 -6.95 3.68 7.14
C SER A 348 -6.65 2.49 6.23
N HIS A 349 -7.69 1.90 5.63
CA HIS A 349 -7.58 0.74 4.74
C HIS A 349 -6.97 1.06 3.36
N HIS A 350 -6.66 2.32 3.04
CA HIS A 350 -5.80 2.68 1.90
C HIS A 350 -4.31 2.53 2.23
N TRP A 351 -3.94 2.55 3.53
CA TRP A 351 -2.56 2.47 4.03
C TRP A 351 -2.00 1.03 4.09
N VAL A 352 -2.47 0.13 3.22
CA VAL A 352 -2.01 -1.28 3.08
C VAL A 352 -0.51 -1.43 2.75
N TRP A 353 0.17 -0.31 2.50
CA TRP A 353 1.61 -0.21 2.26
C TRP A 353 2.46 -0.26 3.54
N ILE A 354 1.87 0.02 4.71
CA ILE A 354 2.61 0.08 5.99
C ILE A 354 3.36 -1.24 6.29
N PRO A 355 2.79 -2.43 6.09
CA PRO A 355 3.55 -3.68 6.28
C PRO A 355 4.82 -3.78 5.41
N LEU A 356 4.79 -3.24 4.18
CA LEU A 356 5.98 -3.20 3.31
C LEU A 356 7.03 -2.22 3.84
N TRP A 357 6.59 -1.08 4.40
CA TRP A 357 7.48 -0.15 5.11
C TRP A 357 8.15 -0.81 6.31
N ILE A 358 7.39 -1.54 7.13
CA ILE A 358 7.93 -2.28 8.27
C ILE A 358 8.98 -3.29 7.80
N ALA A 359 8.72 -4.04 6.73
CA ALA A 359 9.68 -4.97 6.16
C ALA A 359 11.00 -4.28 5.73
N VAL A 360 10.90 -3.12 5.09
CA VAL A 360 12.08 -2.31 4.71
C VAL A 360 12.83 -1.79 5.94
N LEU A 361 12.14 -1.30 6.97
CA LEU A 361 12.77 -0.83 8.20
C LEU A 361 13.46 -1.96 8.97
N LEU A 362 12.84 -3.14 9.07
CA LEU A 362 13.43 -4.33 9.68
C LEU A 362 14.67 -4.80 8.91
N TRP A 363 14.67 -4.69 7.57
CA TRP A 363 15.86 -4.95 6.77
C TRP A 363 17.01 -4.01 7.11
N HIS A 364 16.74 -2.70 7.20
CA HIS A 364 17.76 -1.71 7.57
C HIS A 364 18.20 -1.84 9.03
N TRP A 365 17.33 -2.25 9.95
CA TRP A 365 17.71 -2.61 11.31
C TRP A 365 18.74 -3.72 11.32
N ARG A 366 18.51 -4.79 10.54
CA ARG A 366 19.42 -5.95 10.48
C ARG A 366 20.75 -5.61 9.81
N THR A 367 20.74 -4.75 8.79
CA THR A 367 21.92 -4.39 8.00
C THR A 367 22.66 -3.15 8.51
N ALA A 368 22.12 -2.45 9.51
CA ALA A 368 22.78 -1.31 10.13
C ALA A 368 24.09 -1.72 10.83
N THR A 369 25.16 -1.01 10.48
CA THR A 369 26.51 -1.20 11.02
C THR A 369 26.74 -0.42 12.33
N THR A 370 26.05 0.71 12.52
CA THR A 370 26.17 1.52 13.74
C THR A 370 25.09 1.18 14.77
N VAL A 371 25.43 1.23 16.06
CA VAL A 371 24.48 1.00 17.16
C VAL A 371 23.34 2.02 17.12
N HIS A 372 23.66 3.30 16.87
CA HIS A 372 22.65 4.36 16.75
C HIS A 372 21.69 4.11 15.58
N GLY A 373 22.21 3.73 14.41
CA GLY A 373 21.38 3.39 13.25
C GLY A 373 20.48 2.20 13.55
N ARG A 374 21.04 1.12 14.11
CA ARG A 374 20.28 -0.07 14.50
C ARG A 374 19.15 0.28 15.50
N ARG A 375 19.46 1.04 16.55
CA ARG A 375 18.45 1.51 17.52
C ARG A 375 17.35 2.34 16.83
N ALA A 376 17.73 3.27 15.96
CA ALA A 376 16.77 4.13 15.28
C ALA A 376 15.81 3.33 14.39
N PHE A 377 16.32 2.44 13.53
CA PHE A 377 15.47 1.56 12.70
C PHE A 377 14.60 0.62 13.56
N ALA A 378 15.13 0.08 14.66
CA ALA A 378 14.36 -0.75 15.59
C ALA A 378 13.19 0.04 16.18
N VAL A 379 13.44 1.21 16.77
CA VAL A 379 12.42 2.06 17.38
C VAL A 379 11.36 2.48 16.35
N THR A 380 11.76 2.92 15.16
CA THR A 380 10.81 3.29 14.11
C THR A 380 9.97 2.09 13.65
N SER A 381 10.59 0.92 13.44
CA SER A 381 9.85 -0.30 13.06
C SER A 381 8.89 -0.77 14.14
N LEU A 382 9.29 -0.73 15.41
CA LEU A 382 8.46 -1.12 16.55
C LEU A 382 7.31 -0.14 16.75
N GLY A 383 7.56 1.17 16.66
CA GLY A 383 6.51 2.19 16.77
C GLY A 383 5.47 2.06 15.67
N LEU A 384 5.90 1.87 14.42
CA LEU A 384 5.00 1.65 13.29
C LEU A 384 4.23 0.33 13.41
N SER A 385 4.89 -0.74 13.86
CA SER A 385 4.24 -2.04 14.11
C SER A 385 3.21 -1.95 15.22
N ALA A 386 3.54 -1.28 16.34
CA ALA A 386 2.62 -1.08 17.45
C ALA A 386 1.40 -0.27 17.01
N MET A 387 1.60 0.79 16.22
CA MET A 387 0.52 1.64 15.72
C MET A 387 -0.46 0.87 14.82
N VAL A 388 -0.04 -0.20 14.13
CA VAL A 388 -0.92 -0.95 13.22
C VAL A 388 -1.38 -2.30 13.77
N LEU A 389 -0.70 -2.89 14.75
CA LEU A 389 -1.09 -4.18 15.35
C LEU A 389 -1.94 -4.02 16.60
N PHE A 390 -1.85 -2.88 17.26
CA PHE A 390 -2.77 -2.47 18.32
C PHE A 390 -3.76 -1.44 17.78
N GLU A 391 -4.68 -0.98 18.61
CA GLU A 391 -5.66 0.04 18.24
C GLU A 391 -4.99 1.40 17.96
N PRO A 392 -4.94 1.86 16.69
CA PRO A 392 -4.35 3.15 16.36
C PRO A 392 -5.07 4.32 17.07
N PRO A 393 -4.36 5.40 17.42
CA PRO A 393 -4.94 6.52 18.18
C PRO A 393 -6.20 7.18 17.59
N LYS A 394 -6.40 7.11 16.27
CA LYS A 394 -7.64 7.59 15.63
C LYS A 394 -8.92 6.89 16.07
N TRP A 395 -8.82 5.69 16.67
CA TRP A 395 -9.97 4.91 17.12
C TRP A 395 -10.27 5.05 18.62
N TRP A 396 -9.37 5.63 19.41
CA TRP A 396 -9.49 5.72 20.88
C TRP A 396 -10.74 6.45 21.40
N PHE A 397 -11.38 7.26 20.56
CA PHE A 397 -12.56 8.05 20.93
C PHE A 397 -13.87 7.50 20.33
N GLY A 398 -13.83 6.28 19.79
CA GLY A 398 -14.96 5.63 19.16
C GLY A 398 -15.09 5.96 17.67
N ASP A 399 -15.75 5.04 16.96
CA ASP A 399 -16.13 5.25 15.57
C ASP A 399 -17.23 6.32 15.47
N GLY A 400 -17.16 7.16 14.43
CA GLY A 400 -18.13 8.25 14.21
C GLY A 400 -18.01 9.45 15.16
N VAL A 401 -16.93 9.56 15.94
CA VAL A 401 -16.71 10.71 16.84
C VAL A 401 -16.79 12.05 16.09
N ASN A 402 -17.42 13.04 16.72
CA ASN A 402 -17.46 14.40 16.19
C ASN A 402 -16.07 15.05 16.26
N VAL A 403 -15.35 15.00 15.15
CA VAL A 403 -13.95 15.48 15.04
C VAL A 403 -13.78 16.97 15.35
N TRP A 404 -14.84 17.78 15.22
CA TRP A 404 -14.76 19.23 15.45
C TRP A 404 -14.85 19.59 16.94
N GLU A 405 -15.54 18.77 17.73
CA GLU A 405 -15.72 18.93 19.18
C GLU A 405 -14.57 18.34 20.00
N LEU A 406 -13.66 17.60 19.36
CA LEU A 406 -12.47 17.06 20.01
C LEU A 406 -11.58 18.18 20.56
N GLU A 407 -11.06 17.98 21.78
CA GLU A 407 -10.00 18.82 22.34
C GLU A 407 -8.75 18.81 21.44
N VAL A 408 -7.92 19.86 21.51
CA VAL A 408 -6.74 20.04 20.65
C VAL A 408 -5.82 18.82 20.65
N TRP A 409 -5.52 18.24 21.81
CA TRP A 409 -4.63 17.07 21.89
C TRP A 409 -5.29 15.82 21.26
N LYS A 410 -6.62 15.67 21.39
CA LYS A 410 -7.38 14.59 20.73
C LYS A 410 -7.32 14.75 19.21
N LYS A 411 -7.48 15.97 18.70
CA LYS A 411 -7.31 16.30 17.27
C LYS A 411 -5.92 15.94 16.76
N ILE A 412 -4.86 16.12 17.56
CA ILE A 412 -3.50 15.72 17.17
C ILE A 412 -3.41 14.20 17.02
N VAL A 413 -3.85 13.43 18.03
CA VAL A 413 -3.67 11.97 18.00
C VAL A 413 -4.56 11.27 16.95
N VAL A 414 -5.75 11.79 16.63
CA VAL A 414 -6.57 11.22 15.53
C VAL A 414 -5.97 11.41 14.13
N ASN A 415 -4.90 12.20 14.01
CA ASN A 415 -4.11 12.35 12.79
C ASN A 415 -2.85 11.45 12.79
N ASP A 416 -2.90 10.34 13.52
CA ASP A 416 -1.79 9.42 13.77
C ASP A 416 -0.96 9.03 12.51
N TYR A 417 -1.57 8.51 11.45
CA TYR A 417 -0.87 8.07 10.24
C TYR A 417 -0.29 9.26 9.47
N THR A 418 -1.02 10.37 9.38
CA THR A 418 -0.55 11.60 8.75
C THR A 418 0.72 12.11 9.45
N ILE A 419 0.68 12.25 10.77
CA ILE A 419 1.81 12.75 11.57
C ILE A 419 2.97 11.75 11.54
N SER A 420 2.71 10.46 11.76
CA SER A 420 3.73 9.41 11.75
C SER A 420 4.47 9.33 10.42
N THR A 421 3.79 9.62 9.31
CA THR A 421 4.40 9.64 7.98
C THR A 421 5.35 10.82 7.80
N TYR A 422 5.01 12.02 8.28
CA TYR A 422 5.95 13.14 8.27
C TYR A 422 7.16 12.88 9.17
N LEU A 423 6.96 12.25 10.34
CA LEU A 423 8.07 11.81 11.19
C LEU A 423 8.95 10.78 10.47
N LEU A 424 8.37 9.88 9.68
CA LEU A 424 9.10 8.94 8.84
C LEU A 424 9.92 9.66 7.75
N PHE A 425 9.40 10.74 7.15
CA PHE A 425 10.16 11.55 6.19
C PHE A 425 11.36 12.25 6.83
N VAL A 426 11.18 12.81 8.03
CA VAL A 426 12.27 13.38 8.84
C VAL A 426 13.30 12.31 9.17
N PHE A 427 12.86 11.12 9.59
CA PHE A 427 13.73 9.99 9.86
C PHE A 427 14.57 9.60 8.63
N VAL A 428 13.96 9.47 7.45
CA VAL A 428 14.66 9.18 6.20
C VAL A 428 15.68 10.27 5.86
N PHE A 429 15.32 11.54 6.01
CA PHE A 429 16.24 12.67 5.82
C PHE A 429 17.48 12.57 6.72
N VAL A 430 17.27 12.31 8.01
CA VAL A 430 18.35 12.18 8.99
C VAL A 430 19.22 10.96 8.69
N ALA A 431 18.61 9.81 8.36
CA ALA A 431 19.34 8.60 7.99
C ALA A 431 20.22 8.80 6.74
N LEU A 432 19.76 9.61 5.77
CA LEU A 432 20.55 9.97 4.59
C LEU A 432 21.78 10.81 4.94
N ARG A 433 21.74 11.67 5.96
CA ARG A 433 22.89 12.49 6.37
C ARG A 433 23.99 11.66 7.02
N PHE A 434 23.63 10.72 7.89
CA PHE A 434 24.62 9.89 8.59
C PHE A 434 25.34 8.88 7.69
N ARG A 435 24.68 8.36 6.64
CA ARG A 435 25.35 7.47 5.66
C ARG A 435 26.30 8.20 4.68
N GLN A 436 26.33 9.53 4.68
CA GLN A 436 27.19 10.34 3.80
C GLN A 436 28.64 10.46 4.32
N ALA A 437 28.86 10.22 5.62
CA ALA A 437 30.15 10.44 6.27
C ALA A 437 31.20 9.34 6.02
N HIS A 438 30.86 8.22 5.37
CA HIS A 438 31.78 7.09 5.20
C HIS A 438 32.32 6.89 3.78
N THR A 439 31.92 7.72 2.81
CA THR A 439 32.42 7.60 1.42
C THR A 439 33.51 8.62 1.07
N HIS A 440 33.86 9.56 1.97
CA HIS A 440 34.88 10.58 1.70
C HIS A 440 36.25 10.35 2.36
N ASP A 441 36.39 9.37 3.26
CA ASP A 441 37.67 9.09 3.95
C ASP A 441 38.47 7.93 3.34
N ALA A 442 38.08 7.43 2.15
CA ALA A 442 38.74 6.30 1.49
C ALA A 442 39.75 6.70 0.39
N HIS A 443 40.26 7.92 0.40
CA HIS A 443 41.44 8.29 -0.39
C HIS A 443 42.50 8.98 0.49
N PRO A 444 43.38 8.20 1.14
CA PRO A 444 44.72 8.64 1.42
C PRO A 444 45.64 8.26 0.24
N HIS A 445 46.35 9.29 -0.24
CA HIS A 445 47.49 9.29 -1.18
C HIS A 445 47.18 9.51 -2.66
#